data_AF-A0A9W6GZ74-F1
#
_entry.id   AF-A0A9W6GZ74-F1
#
_cell.length_a   1.000
_cell.length_b   1.000
_cell.length_c   1.000
_cell.angle_alpha   90.00
_cell.angle_beta   90.00
_cell.angle_gamma   90.00
#
_symmetry.space_group_name_H-M   'P 1'
#
loop_
_entity.id
_entity.type
_entity.pdbx_description
1 polymer ?
#
loop_
_entity_poly.entity_id
_entity_poly.type
_entity_poly.pdbx_seq_one_letter_code
_entity_poly.pdbx_strand_id
1 'polypeptide(L)'
;MTSREIQRHHIAQSRIGVATATCLTTVGLSNGEKVGKRHRQETSAVGTVNTLVHVSRPLSAGAFVESVSIATQARTAAIMETNDLRDGPAITGTGTDCILIMAPEGDAPETCAGLHTDLGEAIGAAVYDATHAGATEWSAELKLANGIQSLWTTP
;
A
#
# COMPACT_ATOMS: atom_id res chain seq x y z
N MET A 1 8.47 7.89 8.36
CA MET A 1 8.91 9.11 7.66
C MET A 1 8.93 8.72 6.18
N THR A 2 7.97 9.22 5.40
CA THR A 2 7.77 8.80 3.99
C THR A 2 8.61 9.66 3.05
N SER A 3 9.11 9.09 1.95
CA SER A 3 9.81 9.85 0.90
C SER A 3 8.85 10.41 -0.16
N ARG A 4 7.55 10.13 -0.02
CA ARG A 4 6.48 10.74 -0.80
C ARG A 4 6.01 12.04 -0.12
N GLU A 5 5.56 13.01 -0.91
CA GLU A 5 4.89 14.19 -0.35
C GLU A 5 3.66 13.78 0.47
N ILE A 6 3.58 14.22 1.73
CA ILE A 6 2.51 13.81 2.67
C ILE A 6 1.11 14.22 2.17
N GLN A 7 1.03 15.27 1.35
CA GLN A 7 -0.23 15.70 0.74
C GLN A 7 -0.78 14.67 -0.26
N ARG A 8 0.08 13.81 -0.83
CA ARG A 8 -0.27 12.71 -1.74
C ARG A 8 -0.62 11.42 -0.98
N HIS A 9 -1.44 11.54 0.06
CA HIS A 9 -1.94 10.40 0.81
C HIS A 9 -3.32 9.99 0.27
N HIS A 10 -3.63 8.71 0.38
CA HIS A 10 -4.92 8.14 0.01
C HIS A 10 -5.54 7.51 1.24
N ILE A 11 -6.85 7.72 1.37
CA ILE A 11 -7.65 7.13 2.42
C ILE A 11 -8.74 6.30 1.76
N ALA A 12 -8.90 5.06 2.22
CA ALA A 12 -10.04 4.22 1.88
C ALA A 12 -10.57 3.57 3.15
N GLN A 13 -11.88 3.36 3.19
CA GLN A 13 -12.56 2.70 4.30
C GLN A 13 -13.45 1.59 3.74
N SER A 14 -13.40 0.43 4.38
CA SER A 14 -14.30 -0.69 4.09
C SER A 14 -15.03 -1.12 5.36
N ARG A 15 -16.30 -1.48 5.19
CA ARG A 15 -17.14 -2.04 6.25
C ARG A 15 -17.72 -3.36 5.76
N ILE A 16 -17.34 -4.44 6.41
CA ILE A 16 -17.82 -5.79 6.14
C ILE A 16 -18.43 -6.32 7.43
N GLY A 17 -19.72 -6.68 7.38
CA GLY A 17 -20.49 -7.12 8.54
C GLY A 17 -20.29 -6.22 9.77
N VAL A 18 -19.64 -6.76 10.81
CA VAL A 18 -19.41 -6.06 12.09
C VAL A 18 -18.08 -5.30 12.17
N ALA A 19 -17.19 -5.48 11.19
CA ALA A 19 -15.87 -4.85 11.18
C ALA A 19 -15.82 -3.65 10.24
N THR A 20 -15.05 -2.63 10.63
CA THR A 20 -14.68 -1.51 9.77
C THR A 20 -13.17 -1.34 9.82
N ALA A 21 -12.55 -1.18 8.66
CA ALA A 21 -11.12 -0.87 8.52
C ALA A 21 -10.96 0.41 7.70
N THR A 22 -10.12 1.31 8.18
CA THR A 22 -9.72 2.53 7.48
C THR A 22 -8.23 2.46 7.20
N CYS A 23 -7.85 2.57 5.94
CA CYS A 23 -6.48 2.61 5.49
C CYS A 23 -6.11 4.06 5.13
N LEU A 24 -4.96 4.53 5.61
CA LEU A 24 -4.26 5.69 5.09
C LEU A 24 -2.93 5.22 4.53
N THR A 25 -2.62 5.57 3.29
CA THR A 25 -1.34 5.20 2.67
C THR A 25 -0.74 6.34 1.86
N THR A 26 0.59 6.39 1.83
CA THR A 26 1.35 7.17 0.84
C THR A 26 2.10 6.21 -0.05
N VAL A 27 2.04 6.40 -1.36
CA VAL A 27 2.65 5.51 -2.34
C VAL A 27 3.74 6.25 -3.12
N GLY A 28 4.99 5.80 -2.97
CA GLY A 28 6.10 6.20 -3.82
C GLY A 28 6.85 4.97 -4.32
N LEU A 29 7.01 4.84 -5.64
CA LEU A 29 7.49 3.60 -6.29
C LEU A 29 8.75 3.80 -7.15
N SER A 30 9.46 4.93 -6.99
CA SER A 30 10.68 5.26 -7.73
C SER A 30 11.80 4.24 -7.56
N ASN A 31 11.85 3.56 -6.40
CA ASN A 31 12.77 2.49 -6.07
C ASN A 31 12.06 1.13 -5.92
N GLY A 32 11.09 0.86 -6.79
CA GLY A 32 10.36 -0.40 -6.76
C GLY A 32 11.25 -1.65 -6.87
N GLU A 33 10.92 -2.67 -6.10
CA GLU A 33 11.61 -3.96 -6.02
C GLU A 33 10.61 -5.11 -6.21
N LYS A 34 11.12 -6.29 -6.59
CA LYS A 34 10.32 -7.52 -6.65
C LYS A 34 10.77 -8.48 -5.55
N VAL A 35 9.84 -9.00 -4.76
CA VAL A 35 10.16 -9.99 -3.73
C VAL A 35 10.93 -11.18 -4.35
N GLY A 36 12.04 -11.57 -3.73
CA GLY A 36 12.92 -12.62 -4.24
C GLY A 36 13.79 -12.24 -5.44
N LYS A 37 13.69 -11.02 -6.00
CA LYS A 37 14.52 -10.55 -7.11
C LYS A 37 14.90 -9.08 -6.93
N ARG A 38 16.19 -8.83 -6.70
CA ARG A 38 16.73 -7.47 -6.62
C ARG A 38 16.86 -6.86 -8.02
N HIS A 39 16.26 -5.70 -8.22
CA HIS A 39 16.49 -4.84 -9.37
C HIS A 39 17.67 -3.91 -9.03
N ARG A 40 18.72 -3.90 -9.87
CA ARG A 40 19.88 -3.04 -9.63
C ARG A 40 19.47 -1.59 -9.94
N GLN A 41 19.20 -0.81 -8.91
CA GLN A 41 18.83 0.59 -9.06
C GLN A 41 20.03 1.52 -9.16
N GLU A 42 19.82 2.64 -9.86
CA GLU A 42 20.66 3.81 -9.71
C GLU A 42 20.50 4.37 -8.29
N THR A 43 21.61 4.75 -7.67
CA THR A 43 21.74 4.97 -6.22
C THR A 43 20.97 6.18 -5.66
N SER A 44 20.16 6.88 -6.46
CA SER A 44 19.52 8.15 -6.11
C SER A 44 17.99 8.12 -6.03
N ALA A 45 17.31 7.05 -6.46
CA ALA A 45 15.84 6.98 -6.41
C ALA A 45 15.36 6.62 -4.99
N VAL A 46 14.53 7.47 -4.37
CA VAL A 46 13.94 7.23 -3.04
C VAL A 46 12.42 7.12 -3.16
N GLY A 47 11.87 5.95 -2.85
CA GLY A 47 10.45 5.64 -2.80
C GLY A 47 10.14 4.77 -1.59
N THR A 48 8.91 4.84 -1.09
CA THR A 48 8.40 3.97 -0.03
C THR A 48 6.88 3.98 -0.02
N VAL A 49 6.28 2.84 0.31
CA VAL A 49 4.85 2.73 0.63
C VAL A 49 4.69 2.62 2.15
N ASN A 50 4.05 3.61 2.75
CA ASN A 50 3.75 3.63 4.18
C ASN A 50 2.24 3.53 4.37
N THR A 51 1.79 2.49 5.07
CA THR A 51 0.37 2.17 5.24
C THR A 51 0.03 2.11 6.72
N LEU A 52 -0.98 2.87 7.14
CA LEU A 52 -1.61 2.79 8.46
C LEU A 52 -3.01 2.22 8.27
N VAL A 53 -3.35 1.18 9.03
CA VAL A 53 -4.70 0.61 9.06
C VAL A 53 -5.25 0.74 10.46
N HIS A 54 -6.37 1.45 10.59
CA HIS A 54 -7.16 1.49 11.81
C HIS A 54 -8.37 0.55 11.69
N VAL A 55 -8.54 -0.35 12.64
CA VAL A 55 -9.68 -1.28 12.68
C VAL A 55 -10.62 -0.94 13.84
N SER A 56 -11.91 -1.24 13.69
CA SER A 56 -12.93 -0.93 14.70
C SER A 56 -13.05 -1.96 15.84
N ARG A 57 -12.21 -2.99 15.86
CA ARG A 57 -12.30 -4.13 16.79
C ARG A 57 -10.99 -4.32 17.56
N PRO A 58 -11.02 -4.64 18.87
CA PRO A 58 -9.82 -4.99 19.62
C PRO A 58 -9.19 -6.25 19.04
N LEU A 59 -7.85 -6.33 19.02
CA LEU A 59 -7.11 -7.43 18.40
C LEU A 59 -6.23 -8.16 19.41
N SER A 60 -6.21 -9.48 19.30
CA SER A 60 -5.22 -10.31 19.97
C SER A 60 -3.86 -10.20 19.25
N ALA A 61 -2.78 -10.65 19.89
CA ALA A 61 -1.47 -10.69 19.24
C ALA A 61 -1.47 -11.50 17.93
N GLY A 62 -2.22 -12.60 17.87
CA GLY A 62 -2.39 -13.40 16.64
C GLY A 62 -3.12 -12.63 15.54
N ALA A 63 -4.23 -11.98 15.89
CA ALA A 63 -4.98 -11.17 14.94
C ALA A 63 -4.19 -9.95 14.42
N PHE A 64 -3.31 -9.34 15.24
CA PHE A 64 -2.39 -8.31 14.77
C PHE A 64 -1.43 -8.83 13.69
N VAL A 65 -0.84 -10.01 13.89
CA VAL A 65 0.08 -10.63 12.91
C VAL A 65 -0.66 -10.95 11.60
N GLU A 66 -1.85 -11.53 11.69
CA GLU A 66 -2.68 -11.83 10.51
C GLU A 66 -3.07 -10.54 9.77
N SER A 67 -3.43 -9.47 10.50
CA SER A 67 -3.76 -8.17 9.93
C SER A 67 -2.60 -7.57 9.13
N VAL A 68 -1.37 -7.64 9.65
CA VAL A 68 -0.16 -7.20 8.92
C VAL A 68 0.05 -8.03 7.65
N SER A 69 -0.15 -9.35 7.73
CA SER A 69 -0.04 -10.25 6.57
C SER A 69 -1.04 -9.89 5.48
N ILE A 70 -2.30 -9.65 5.84
CA ILE A 70 -3.35 -9.29 4.88
C ILE A 70 -3.11 -7.90 4.28
N ALA A 71 -2.74 -6.91 5.08
CA ALA A 71 -2.37 -5.60 4.58
C ALA A 71 -1.18 -5.69 3.60
N THR A 72 -0.20 -6.54 3.88
CA THR A 72 0.93 -6.80 2.96
C THR A 72 0.46 -7.41 1.65
N GLN A 73 -0.42 -8.41 1.70
CA GLN A 73 -1.00 -9.05 0.51
C GLN A 73 -1.78 -8.06 -0.34
N ALA A 74 -2.68 -7.29 0.28
CA ALA A 74 -3.51 -6.30 -0.40
C ALA A 74 -2.68 -5.18 -1.06
N ARG A 75 -1.71 -4.61 -0.33
CA ARG A 75 -0.78 -3.62 -0.88
C ARG A 75 -0.03 -4.18 -2.09
N THR A 76 0.49 -5.40 -1.96
CA THR A 76 1.27 -6.05 -3.01
C THR A 76 0.41 -6.34 -4.24
N ALA A 77 -0.82 -6.82 -4.06
CA ALA A 77 -1.77 -7.07 -5.14
C ALA A 77 -2.09 -5.77 -5.91
N ALA A 78 -2.44 -4.70 -5.19
CA ALA A 78 -2.71 -3.38 -5.78
C ALA A 78 -1.51 -2.83 -6.59
N ILE A 79 -0.30 -2.99 -6.06
CA ILE A 79 0.92 -2.63 -6.80
C ILE A 79 1.07 -3.53 -8.01
N MET A 80 0.87 -4.84 -7.89
CA MET A 80 1.06 -5.78 -8.99
C MET A 80 0.11 -5.51 -10.17
N GLU A 81 -1.14 -5.19 -9.87
CA GLU A 81 -2.20 -4.89 -10.84
C GLU A 81 -2.04 -3.53 -11.51
N THR A 82 -1.17 -2.65 -10.99
CA THR A 82 -0.84 -1.36 -11.60
C THR A 82 0.54 -1.35 -12.28
N ASN A 83 1.18 -2.51 -12.47
CA ASN A 83 2.49 -2.60 -13.13
C ASN A 83 2.47 -2.14 -14.59
N ASP A 84 1.38 -2.38 -15.32
CA ASP A 84 1.21 -1.98 -16.72
C ASP A 84 1.07 -0.45 -16.89
N LEU A 85 0.77 0.26 -15.79
CA LEU A 85 0.68 1.71 -15.80
C LEU A 85 2.05 2.41 -15.76
N ARG A 86 3.15 1.68 -15.55
CA ARG A 86 4.52 2.21 -15.42
C ARG A 86 5.49 1.50 -16.35
N ASP A 87 6.49 2.23 -16.80
CA ASP A 87 7.60 1.65 -17.54
C ASP A 87 8.58 0.95 -16.58
N GLY A 88 9.23 -0.11 -17.05
CA GLY A 88 10.26 -0.83 -16.30
C GLY A 88 9.84 -2.22 -15.83
N PRO A 89 10.64 -2.85 -14.95
CA PRO A 89 10.36 -4.21 -14.50
C PRO A 89 9.14 -4.25 -13.57
N ALA A 90 8.46 -5.40 -13.54
CA ALA A 90 7.41 -5.64 -12.57
C ALA A 90 7.95 -5.59 -11.12
N ILE A 91 7.20 -4.91 -10.25
CA ILE A 91 7.51 -4.71 -8.83
C ILE A 91 6.37 -5.21 -7.94
N THR A 92 6.67 -5.46 -6.67
CA THR A 92 5.72 -5.90 -5.63
C THR A 92 5.63 -4.92 -4.46
N GLY A 93 6.49 -3.91 -4.44
CA GLY A 93 6.66 -2.94 -3.35
C GLY A 93 7.96 -2.18 -3.52
N THR A 94 8.48 -1.62 -2.44
CA THR A 94 9.83 -1.03 -2.36
C THR A 94 10.68 -1.72 -1.30
N GLY A 95 11.95 -1.31 -1.17
CA GLY A 95 12.86 -1.84 -0.16
C GLY A 95 12.58 -1.37 1.28
N THR A 96 11.72 -0.37 1.48
CA THR A 96 11.50 0.29 2.79
C THR A 96 10.03 0.51 3.11
N ASP A 97 9.13 -0.31 2.56
CA ASP A 97 7.70 -0.21 2.85
C ASP A 97 7.40 -0.49 4.33
N CYS A 98 6.46 0.24 4.92
CA CYS A 98 6.05 0.08 6.32
C CYS A 98 4.53 -0.13 6.45
N ILE A 99 4.12 -0.95 7.41
CA ILE A 99 2.72 -1.16 7.78
C ILE A 99 2.54 -0.98 9.28
N LEU A 100 1.55 -0.20 9.67
CA LEU A 100 1.08 -0.05 11.05
C LEU A 100 -0.37 -0.50 11.15
N ILE A 101 -0.67 -1.39 12.10
CA ILE A 101 -2.04 -1.76 12.45
C ILE A 101 -2.37 -1.09 13.79
N MET A 102 -3.50 -0.38 13.83
CA MET A 102 -4.04 0.26 15.01
C MET A 102 -5.42 -0.32 15.30
N ALA A 103 -5.65 -0.66 16.56
CA ALA A 103 -6.91 -1.19 17.05
C ALA A 103 -7.24 -0.52 18.39
N PRO A 104 -8.52 -0.40 18.75
CA PRO A 104 -8.89 0.03 20.09
C PRO A 104 -8.48 -1.01 21.13
N GLU A 105 -8.26 -0.56 22.36
CA GLU A 105 -8.23 -1.44 23.52
C GLU A 105 -9.67 -1.91 23.84
N GLY A 106 -9.82 -3.14 24.34
CA GLY A 106 -11.12 -3.64 24.74
C GLY A 106 -11.11 -5.08 25.22
N ASP A 107 -12.13 -5.41 25.99
CA ASP A 107 -12.40 -6.78 26.43
C ASP A 107 -12.94 -7.61 25.25
N ALA A 108 -12.55 -8.89 25.17
CA ALA A 108 -12.86 -9.81 24.08
C ALA A 108 -12.29 -9.40 22.70
N PRO A 109 -10.95 -9.43 22.53
CA PRO A 109 -10.32 -9.19 21.23
C PRO A 109 -10.69 -10.26 20.19
N GLU A 110 -10.74 -9.84 18.92
CA GLU A 110 -10.76 -10.78 17.80
C GLU A 110 -9.51 -11.67 17.86
N THR A 111 -9.71 -12.98 17.78
CA THR A 111 -8.64 -13.96 17.91
C THR A 111 -7.93 -14.23 16.59
N CYS A 112 -8.55 -13.88 15.46
CA CYS A 112 -8.00 -14.00 14.12
C CYS A 112 -8.51 -12.87 13.22
N ALA A 113 -7.83 -12.66 12.10
CA ALA A 113 -8.18 -11.71 11.06
C ALA A 113 -8.14 -12.34 9.66
N GLY A 114 -8.13 -13.67 9.52
CA GLY A 114 -8.02 -14.35 8.22
C GLY A 114 -9.03 -13.91 7.15
N LEU A 115 -8.74 -14.18 5.88
CA LEU A 115 -9.51 -13.69 4.72
C LEU A 115 -10.98 -14.16 4.66
N HIS A 116 -11.38 -15.15 5.47
CA HIS A 116 -12.77 -15.59 5.61
C HIS A 116 -13.50 -14.92 6.80
N THR A 117 -12.91 -13.87 7.38
CA THR A 117 -13.50 -13.09 8.46
C THR A 117 -13.88 -11.70 7.95
N ASP A 118 -14.93 -11.11 8.53
CA ASP A 118 -15.31 -9.71 8.31
C ASP A 118 -14.11 -8.75 8.45
N LEU A 119 -13.27 -8.99 9.47
CA LEU A 119 -12.09 -8.18 9.75
C LEU A 119 -11.04 -8.28 8.64
N GLY A 120 -10.71 -9.50 8.21
CA GLY A 120 -9.75 -9.75 7.15
C GLY A 120 -10.17 -9.16 5.81
N GLU A 121 -11.45 -9.35 5.45
CA GLU A 121 -12.02 -8.80 4.22
C GLU A 121 -12.01 -7.26 4.26
N ALA A 122 -12.41 -6.64 5.38
CA ALA A 122 -12.42 -5.19 5.52
C ALA A 122 -10.99 -4.60 5.41
N ILE A 123 -10.00 -5.19 6.09
CA ILE A 123 -8.59 -4.77 6.00
C ILE A 123 -8.09 -4.90 4.56
N GLY A 124 -8.32 -6.05 3.94
CA GLY A 124 -7.89 -6.33 2.58
C GLY A 124 -8.43 -5.29 1.58
N ALA A 125 -9.74 -5.06 1.61
CA ALA A 125 -10.40 -4.09 0.73
C ALA A 125 -9.88 -2.65 0.95
N ALA A 126 -9.84 -2.18 2.20
CA ALA A 126 -9.39 -0.81 2.48
C ALA A 126 -7.92 -0.58 2.08
N VAL A 127 -7.04 -1.54 2.33
CA VAL A 127 -5.62 -1.41 1.96
C VAL A 127 -5.45 -1.48 0.44
N TYR A 128 -6.15 -2.40 -0.22
CA TYR A 128 -6.11 -2.54 -1.66
C TYR A 128 -6.54 -1.25 -2.35
N ASP A 129 -7.72 -0.73 -2.03
CA ASP A 129 -8.30 0.45 -2.69
C ASP A 129 -7.41 1.69 -2.51
N ALA A 130 -6.93 1.96 -1.29
CA ALA A 130 -6.07 3.09 -1.01
C ALA A 130 -4.72 2.97 -1.74
N THR A 131 -4.12 1.77 -1.75
CA THR A 131 -2.84 1.52 -2.42
C THR A 131 -2.99 1.60 -3.94
N HIS A 132 -4.05 1.03 -4.50
CA HIS A 132 -4.33 1.03 -5.93
C HIS A 132 -4.52 2.46 -6.44
N ALA A 133 -5.30 3.27 -5.71
CA ALA A 133 -5.48 4.68 -6.01
C ALA A 133 -4.13 5.43 -6.02
N GLY A 134 -3.30 5.23 -5.00
CA GLY A 134 -1.99 5.89 -4.93
C GLY A 134 -0.99 5.42 -5.98
N ALA A 135 -0.97 4.12 -6.31
CA ALA A 135 -0.12 3.59 -7.37
C ALA A 135 -0.55 4.08 -8.77
N THR A 136 -1.87 4.27 -8.96
CA THR A 136 -2.43 4.84 -10.20
C THR A 136 -2.04 6.32 -10.34
N GLU A 137 -2.23 7.13 -9.29
CA GLU A 137 -1.83 8.55 -9.29
C GLU A 137 -0.33 8.69 -9.54
N TRP A 138 0.49 7.93 -8.81
CA TRP A 138 1.95 7.92 -8.98
C TRP A 138 2.36 7.64 -10.43
N SER A 139 1.74 6.64 -11.06
CA SER A 139 2.02 6.28 -12.45
C SER A 139 1.62 7.39 -13.44
N ALA A 140 0.49 8.06 -13.20
CA ALA A 140 0.03 9.17 -14.02
C ALA A 140 0.98 10.38 -13.95
N GLU A 141 1.49 10.70 -12.75
CA GLU A 141 2.47 11.78 -12.57
C GLU A 141 3.78 11.52 -13.29
N LEU A 142 4.30 10.29 -13.23
CA LEU A 142 5.52 9.93 -13.95
C LEU A 142 5.35 10.06 -15.47
N LYS A 143 4.19 9.64 -16.00
CA LYS A 143 3.88 9.82 -17.43
C LYS A 143 3.85 11.30 -17.83
N LEU A 144 3.25 12.16 -17.02
CA LEU A 144 3.24 13.61 -17.26
C LEU A 144 4.65 14.20 -17.21
N ALA A 145 5.45 13.85 -16.21
CA ALA A 145 6.83 14.33 -16.08
C ALA A 145 7.69 13.91 -17.29
N ASN A 146 7.60 12.64 -17.71
CA ASN A 146 8.31 12.12 -18.86
C ASN A 146 7.84 12.75 -20.18
N GLY A 147 6.53 12.98 -20.33
CA GLY A 147 5.95 13.64 -21.49
C GLY A 147 6.32 15.12 -21.60
N ILE A 148 6.48 15.82 -20.47
CA ILE A 148 7.02 17.19 -20.47
C ILE A 148 8.49 17.15 -20.88
N GLN A 149 9.29 16.24 -20.32
CA GLN A 149 10.73 16.16 -20.62
C GLN A 149 11.01 15.81 -22.09
N SER A 150 10.16 15.02 -22.74
CA SER A 150 10.29 14.73 -24.18
C SER A 150 10.02 15.94 -25.08
N LEU A 151 9.14 16.88 -24.67
CA LEU A 151 8.87 18.11 -25.41
C LEU A 151 10.02 19.12 -25.40
N TRP A 152 10.89 19.07 -24.39
CA TRP A 152 12.07 19.95 -24.27
C TRP A 152 13.37 19.33 -24.81
N THR A 153 13.32 18.07 -25.26
CA THR A 153 14.50 17.33 -25.74
C THR A 153 14.46 17.01 -27.24
N THR A 154 13.40 17.39 -27.95
CA THR A 154 13.41 17.47 -29.41
C THR A 154 14.21 18.69 -29.89
N PRO A 155 15.18 18.52 -30.82
CA PRO A 155 16.07 19.58 -31.31
C PRO A 155 15.37 20.67 -32.12
#